data_AF-X1LWL8-F1
#
_entry.id   AF-X1LWL8-F1
#
_cell.length_a   1.000
_cell.length_b   1.000
_cell.length_c   1.000
_cell.angle_alpha   90.00
_cell.angle_beta   90.00
_cell.angle_gamma   90.00
#
_symmetry.space_group_name_H-M   'P 1'
#
loop_
_entity.id
_entity.type
_entity.pdbx_description
1 polymer ?
#
loop_
_entity_poly.entity_id
_entity_poly.type
_entity_poly.pdbx_seq_one_letter_code
_entity_poly.pdbx_strand_id
1 'polypeptide(L)'
;NPISPYALQKLVGEQFAKLFTQLYKIPIISLRYFNVYGPRADPDSEYSLVIGKFLKQRNQGKPLTIFGDGEQTRGFCYVDDVIEANIKISCSLT
;
A
#
# COMPACT_ATOMS: atom_id res chain seq x y z
N ASN A 1 -4.12 -16.46 -7.56
CA ASN A 1 -5.29 -16.72 -6.69
C ASN A 1 -5.18 -15.86 -5.44
N PRO A 2 -6.02 -14.83 -5.27
CA PRO A 2 -6.01 -14.00 -4.07
C PRO A 2 -6.35 -14.82 -2.83
N ILE A 3 -5.66 -14.57 -1.72
CA ILE A 3 -5.80 -15.32 -0.45
C ILE A 3 -6.67 -14.59 0.59
N SER A 4 -7.21 -13.41 0.26
CA SER A 4 -8.07 -12.63 1.14
C SER A 4 -9.13 -11.86 0.35
N PRO A 5 -10.28 -11.50 0.98
CA PRO A 5 -11.30 -10.66 0.34
C PRO A 5 -10.74 -9.33 -0.17
N TYR A 6 -9.84 -8.70 0.60
CA TYR A 6 -9.17 -7.46 0.19
C TYR A 6 -8.31 -7.65 -1.07
N ALA A 7 -7.51 -8.73 -1.12
CA ALA A 7 -6.69 -9.03 -2.30
C ALA A 7 -7.55 -9.32 -3.53
N LEU A 8 -8.67 -10.03 -3.35
CA LEU A 8 -9.62 -10.29 -4.42
C LEU A 8 -10.26 -8.98 -4.93
N GLN A 9 -10.69 -8.10 -4.03
CA GLN A 9 -11.28 -6.82 -4.40
C GLN A 9 -10.31 -5.95 -5.21
N LYS A 10 -9.03 -5.89 -4.83
CA LYS A 10 -8.01 -5.15 -5.60
C LYS A 10 -7.78 -5.76 -6.99
N LEU A 11 -7.73 -7.09 -7.10
CA LEU A 11 -7.61 -7.78 -8.39
C LEU A 11 -8.82 -7.49 -9.30
N VAL A 12 -10.03 -7.56 -8.75
CA VAL A 12 -11.27 -7.25 -9.49
C VAL A 12 -11.24 -5.78 -9.98
N GLY A 13 -10.78 -4.85 -9.14
CA GLY A 13 -10.60 -3.45 -9.56
C GLY A 13 -9.66 -3.29 -10.75
N GLU A 14 -8.53 -4.01 -10.79
CA GLU A 14 -7.63 -4.01 -11.94
C GLU A 14 -8.26 -4.61 -13.20
N GLN A 15 -9.09 -5.65 -13.05
CA GLN A 15 -9.84 -6.23 -14.17
C GLN A 15 -10.86 -5.25 -14.74
N PHE A 16 -11.56 -4.51 -13.87
CA PHE A 16 -12.47 -3.43 -14.31
C PHE A 16 -11.70 -2.32 -15.04
N ALA A 17 -10.56 -1.87 -14.51
CA ALA A 17 -9.73 -0.88 -15.19
C ALA A 17 -9.35 -1.32 -16.62
N LYS A 18 -8.89 -2.57 -16.76
CA LYS A 18 -8.55 -3.15 -18.07
C LYS A 18 -9.75 -3.18 -19.02
N LEU A 19 -10.92 -3.59 -18.53
CA LEU A 19 -12.16 -3.63 -19.32
C LEU A 19 -12.58 -2.22 -19.77
N PHE A 20 -12.49 -1.22 -18.88
CA PHE A 20 -12.83 0.16 -19.19
C PHE A 20 -11.91 0.75 -20.28
N THR A 21 -10.61 0.49 -20.21
CA THR A 21 -9.68 0.90 -21.28
C THR A 21 -10.02 0.23 -22.61
N GLN A 22 -10.43 -1.04 -22.62
CA GLN A 22 -10.81 -1.74 -23.85
C GLN A 22 -12.08 -1.15 -24.48
N LEU A 23 -13.11 -0.91 -23.66
CA LEU A 23 -14.43 -0.43 -24.09
C LEU A 23 -14.42 1.04 -24.47
N TYR A 24 -13.81 1.89 -23.65
CA TYR A 24 -13.95 3.35 -23.73
C TYR A 24 -12.68 4.07 -24.17
N LYS A 25 -11.58 3.34 -24.40
CA LYS A 25 -10.26 3.90 -24.77
C LYS A 25 -9.70 4.91 -23.76
N ILE A 26 -10.17 4.84 -22.51
CA ILE A 26 -9.63 5.66 -21.42
C ILE A 26 -8.36 4.98 -20.90
N PRO A 27 -7.20 5.66 -20.95
CA PRO A 27 -5.96 5.10 -20.40
C PRO A 27 -6.03 5.08 -18.88
N ILE A 28 -5.75 3.91 -18.28
CA ILE A 28 -5.77 3.71 -16.83
C ILE A 28 -4.49 3.00 -16.41
N ILE A 29 -3.86 3.48 -15.35
CA ILE A 29 -2.65 2.89 -14.76
C ILE A 29 -2.96 2.46 -13.34
N SER A 30 -2.70 1.18 -13.03
CA SER A 30 -2.89 0.60 -11.70
C SER A 30 -1.58 0.59 -10.92
N LEU A 31 -1.51 1.37 -9.85
CA LEU A 31 -0.38 1.38 -8.92
C LEU A 31 -0.59 0.36 -7.80
N ARG A 32 0.37 -0.57 -7.65
CA ARG A 32 0.39 -1.57 -6.56
C ARG A 32 1.35 -1.13 -5.46
N TYR A 33 0.81 -0.58 -4.39
CA TYR A 33 1.60 -0.14 -3.24
C TYR A 33 1.99 -1.29 -2.31
N PHE A 34 3.19 -1.22 -1.75
CA PHE A 34 3.74 -2.22 -0.83
C PHE A 34 4.17 -1.56 0.47
N ASN A 35 3.47 -1.90 1.57
CA ASN A 35 3.74 -1.45 2.95
C ASN A 35 4.29 -0.01 3.05
N VAL A 36 3.51 0.94 2.56
CA VAL A 36 3.92 2.36 2.49
C VAL A 36 4.03 2.92 3.91
N TYR A 37 5.12 3.62 4.20
CA TYR A 37 5.32 4.26 5.50
C TYR A 37 5.85 5.69 5.34
N GLY A 38 5.63 6.51 6.36
CA GLY A 38 6.15 7.87 6.38
C GLY A 38 5.36 8.80 7.31
N PRO A 39 5.68 10.10 7.28
CA PRO A 39 4.98 11.12 8.05
C PRO A 39 3.47 11.13 7.76
N ARG A 40 2.66 11.43 8.79
CA ARG A 40 1.18 11.44 8.75
C ARG A 40 0.51 10.06 8.62
N ALA A 41 1.27 8.97 8.61
CA ALA A 41 0.69 7.64 8.81
C ALA A 41 0.01 7.59 10.18
N ASP A 42 -1.27 7.25 10.21
CA ASP A 42 -2.05 7.13 11.44
C ASP A 42 -1.65 5.84 12.19
N PRO A 43 -0.98 5.94 13.36
CA PRO A 43 -0.58 4.78 14.13
C PRO A 43 -1.73 4.14 14.93
N ASP A 44 -2.88 4.81 15.01
CA ASP A 44 -4.06 4.39 15.76
C ASP A 44 -5.12 3.72 14.88
N SER A 45 -4.98 3.83 13.55
CA SER A 45 -5.83 3.11 12.60
C SER A 45 -5.80 1.60 12.84
N GLU A 46 -6.95 0.95 12.73
CA GLU A 46 -7.08 -0.51 12.75
C GLU A 46 -6.18 -1.17 11.68
N TYR A 47 -5.97 -0.46 10.57
CA TYR A 47 -5.12 -0.86 9.45
C TYR A 47 -3.70 -0.29 9.54
N SER A 48 -3.29 0.26 10.69
CA SER A 48 -1.93 0.78 10.87
C SER A 48 -0.91 -0.32 10.58
N LEU A 49 0.02 0.01 9.69
CA LEU A 49 1.13 -0.85 9.32
C LEU A 49 2.14 -0.97 10.46
N VAL A 50 2.98 -2.01 10.38
CA VAL A 50 3.91 -2.41 11.44
C VAL A 50 4.85 -1.27 11.88
N ILE A 51 5.34 -0.45 10.95
CA ILE A 51 6.23 0.68 11.26
C ILE A 51 5.52 1.70 12.18
N GLY A 52 4.26 2.04 11.89
CA GLY A 52 3.48 2.96 12.74
C GLY A 52 3.24 2.41 14.14
N LYS A 53 2.87 1.11 14.23
CA LYS A 53 2.68 0.42 15.51
C LYS A 53 3.96 0.36 16.34
N PHE A 54 5.11 0.08 15.70
CA PHE A 54 6.40 0.02 16.37
C PHE A 54 6.87 1.39 16.86
N LEU A 55 6.69 2.45 16.07
CA LEU A 55 7.00 3.80 16.50
C LEU A 55 6.16 4.20 17.72
N LYS A 56 4.87 3.87 17.72
CA LYS A 56 3.98 4.10 18.88
C LYS A 56 4.42 3.31 20.11
N GLN A 57 4.71 2.01 19.96
CA GLN A 57 5.18 1.16 21.06
C GLN A 57 6.48 1.69 21.65
N ARG A 58 7.45 2.03 20.79
CA ARG A 58 8.72 2.63 21.20
C ARG A 58 8.52 3.94 21.97
N ASN A 59 7.66 4.84 21.47
CA ASN A 59 7.37 6.12 22.13
C ASN A 59 6.69 5.94 23.50
N GLN A 60 5.99 4.82 23.71
CA GLN A 60 5.35 4.46 24.97
C GLN A 60 6.25 3.62 25.89
N GLY A 61 7.51 3.35 25.51
CA GLY A 61 8.40 2.46 26.26
C GLY A 61 7.93 0.99 26.31
N LYS A 62 7.09 0.58 25.35
CA LYS A 62 6.56 -0.79 25.25
C LYS A 62 7.45 -1.64 24.35
N PRO A 63 7.53 -2.96 24.60
CA PRO A 63 8.21 -3.88 23.70
C PRO A 63 7.54 -3.90 22.32
N LEU A 64 8.35 -4.13 21.28
CA LEU A 64 7.85 -4.25 19.91
C LEU A 64 7.17 -5.61 19.72
N THR A 65 5.92 -5.62 19.28
CA THR A 65 5.15 -6.87 19.13
C THR A 65 5.42 -7.55 17.80
N ILE A 66 6.04 -8.73 17.83
CA ILE A 66 6.23 -9.58 16.66
C ILE A 66 5.19 -10.69 16.69
N PHE A 67 4.44 -10.84 15.60
CA PHE A 67 3.53 -11.97 15.42
C PHE A 67 4.23 -13.07 14.64
N GLY A 68 4.32 -14.28 15.22
CA GLY A 68 5.06 -15.40 14.63
C GLY A 68 6.51 -15.46 15.12
N ASP A 69 7.40 -15.92 14.26
CA ASP A 69 8.82 -16.14 14.55
C ASP A 69 9.71 -14.89 14.33
N GLY A 70 9.22 -13.90 13.57
CA GLY A 70 9.98 -12.70 13.25
C GLY A 70 10.80 -12.81 11.95
N GLU A 71 10.76 -13.96 11.27
CA GLU A 71 11.48 -14.18 10.00
C GLU A 71 10.72 -13.67 8.78
N GLN A 72 9.50 -13.12 8.98
CA GLN A 72 8.71 -12.55 7.90
C GLN A 72 9.42 -11.38 7.22
N THR A 73 9.55 -11.46 5.90
CA THR A 73 10.08 -10.38 5.06
C THR A 73 8.96 -9.59 4.40
N ARG A 74 9.15 -8.27 4.28
CA ARG A 74 8.21 -7.35 3.60
C ARG A 74 9.00 -6.28 2.87
N GLY A 75 8.54 -5.91 1.68
CA GLY A 75 9.01 -4.70 0.99
C GLY A 75 8.30 -3.48 1.59
N PHE A 76 9.09 -2.52 2.07
CA PHE A 76 8.61 -1.23 2.57
C PHE A 76 8.94 -0.15 1.56
N CYS A 77 7.99 0.75 1.32
CA CYS A 77 8.14 1.86 0.38
C CYS A 77 7.94 3.16 1.14
N TYR A 78 8.88 4.10 1.01
CA TYR A 78 8.70 5.38 1.68
C TYR A 78 7.65 6.21 0.94
N VAL A 79 6.91 7.04 1.67
CA VAL A 79 5.79 7.81 1.09
C VAL A 79 6.23 8.71 -0.06
N ASP A 80 7.47 9.22 -0.05
CA ASP A 80 7.96 10.08 -1.13
C ASP A 80 8.16 9.32 -2.45
N ASP A 81 8.54 8.03 -2.41
CA ASP A 81 8.63 7.20 -3.61
C ASP A 81 7.24 7.02 -4.25
N VAL A 82 6.21 6.88 -3.42
CA VAL A 82 4.82 6.79 -3.87
C VAL A 82 4.38 8.11 -4.48
N ILE A 83 4.71 9.24 -3.86
CA ILE A 83 4.40 10.58 -4.38
C ILE A 83 5.06 10.77 -5.75
N GLU A 84 6.35 10.45 -5.87
CA GLU A 84 7.08 10.56 -7.13
C GLU A 84 6.47 9.69 -8.22
N ALA A 85 6.09 8.45 -7.92
CA ALA A 85 5.43 7.56 -8.87
C ALA A 85 4.09 8.14 -9.38
N ASN A 86 3.27 8.71 -8.48
CA ASN A 86 2.01 9.34 -8.87
C ASN A 86 2.23 10.56 -9.76
N ILE A 87 3.19 11.42 -9.42
CA ILE A 87 3.54 12.61 -10.22
C ILE A 87 3.99 12.19 -11.63
N LYS A 88 4.92 11.23 -11.73
CA LYS A 88 5.43 10.73 -13.01
C LYS A 88 4.31 10.19 -13.90
N ILE A 89 3.40 9.43 -13.33
CA ILE A 89 2.26 8.87 -14.07
C ILE A 89 1.31 9.97 -14.54
N SER A 90 1.01 10.95 -13.69
CA SER A 90 0.15 12.08 -14.06
C SER A 90 0.71 12.84 -15.26
N CYS A 91 2.03 13.02 -15.35
CA CYS A 91 2.66 13.67 -16.49
C CYS A 91 2.64 12.81 -17.77
N SER A 92 2.69 11.48 -17.64
CA SER A 92 2.75 10.55 -18.78
C SER A 92 1.44 10.37 -19.56
N LEU A 93 0.31 10.80 -18.97
CA LEU A 93 -1.03 10.70 -19.56
C LEU A 93 -1.49 11.99 -20.25
N THR A 94 -0.60 12.99 -20.35
CA THR A 94 -0.78 14.28 -21.03
C THR A 94 0.07 14.31 -22.30
#